data_AF-A0A2N2B2B5-F1
#
_entry.id   AF-A0A2N2B2B5-F1
#
_cell.length_a   1.000
_cell.length_b   1.000
_cell.length_c   1.000
_cell.angle_alpha   90.00
_cell.angle_beta   90.00
_cell.angle_gamma   90.00
#
_symmetry.space_group_name_H-M   'P 1'
#
loop_
_entity.id
_entity.type
_entity.pdbx_description
1 polymer ?
#
loop_
_entity_poly.entity_id
_entity_poly.type
_entity_poly.pdbx_seq_one_letter_code
_entity_poly.pdbx_strand_id
1 'polypeptide(L)'
;MMKQFKRFNKQYLRSKLSTGASYTEIYISILILIGIIILSVKVFHDLYEMVITISQGTFSISIEYFLSTALELIIGIEFVKMLAKHTPSSVIEVLLFAIARKLITHHGTMLESLIGVIAILLLFAIKKYLIQPISVSTSDAIIVNGALSTEELNTAYGTEIDVKYGNTIAGIISNMANLNNQCIQPGLKVVLGNNKFEVYTMDAKLIKQVKMSLLTNENDKLA
;
A
#
# COMPACT_ATOMS: atom_id res chain seq x y z
N MET A 1 44.08 -12.79 -6.36
CA MET A 1 43.51 -12.53 -5.02
C MET A 1 43.23 -11.02 -4.85
N MET A 2 42.29 -10.43 -5.59
CA MET A 2 42.14 -8.95 -5.64
C MET A 2 40.72 -8.44 -5.95
N LYS A 3 39.67 -9.21 -5.58
CA LYS A 3 38.26 -8.81 -5.78
C LYS A 3 37.44 -8.62 -4.48
N GLN A 4 37.99 -8.88 -3.30
CA GLN A 4 37.23 -8.75 -2.03
C GLN A 4 37.27 -7.35 -1.39
N PHE A 5 38.31 -6.54 -1.62
CA PHE A 5 38.47 -5.27 -0.89
C PHE A 5 37.49 -4.15 -1.32
N LYS A 6 36.90 -4.22 -2.53
CA LYS A 6 36.01 -3.18 -3.06
C LYS A 6 34.55 -3.29 -2.57
N ARG A 7 34.15 -4.41 -1.97
CA ARG A 7 32.77 -4.65 -1.49
C ARG A 7 32.50 -4.00 -0.13
N PHE A 8 33.50 -3.88 0.74
CA PHE A 8 33.34 -3.33 2.09
C PHE A 8 33.01 -1.82 2.11
N ASN A 9 33.62 -1.01 1.23
CA ASN A 9 33.40 0.45 1.24
C ASN A 9 31.98 0.85 0.79
N LYS A 10 31.38 0.08 -0.13
CA LYS A 10 30.03 0.35 -0.66
C LYS A 10 28.92 0.06 0.37
N GLN A 11 29.10 -0.93 1.23
CA GLN A 11 28.13 -1.25 2.29
C GLN A 11 28.21 -0.25 3.44
N TYR A 12 29.42 0.17 3.84
CA TYR A 12 29.62 1.22 4.85
C TYR A 12 29.01 2.56 4.40
N LEU A 13 29.27 2.98 3.16
CA LEU A 13 28.66 4.18 2.58
C LEU A 13 27.13 4.08 2.50
N ARG A 14 26.58 2.93 2.11
CA ARG A 14 25.12 2.70 2.10
C ARG A 14 24.50 2.81 3.50
N SER A 15 25.16 2.26 4.52
CA SER A 15 24.68 2.36 5.90
C SER A 15 24.69 3.81 6.40
N LYS A 16 25.78 4.56 6.17
CA LYS A 16 25.85 5.99 6.52
C LYS A 16 24.85 6.86 5.74
N LEU A 17 24.65 6.57 4.45
CA LEU A 17 23.62 7.26 3.65
C LEU A 17 22.22 6.97 4.19
N SER A 18 21.93 5.71 4.52
CA SER A 18 20.62 5.32 5.07
C SER A 18 20.35 6.01 6.40
N THR A 19 21.33 6.02 7.31
CA THR A 19 21.18 6.70 8.60
C THR A 19 21.05 8.22 8.45
N GLY A 20 21.81 8.84 7.54
CA GLY A 20 21.68 10.26 7.21
C GLY A 20 20.30 10.59 6.64
N ALA A 21 19.78 9.76 5.73
CA ALA A 21 18.44 9.91 5.16
C ALA A 21 17.35 9.85 6.25
N SER A 22 17.44 8.93 7.20
CA SER A 22 16.51 8.84 8.32
C SER A 22 16.49 10.10 9.19
N TYR A 23 17.65 10.72 9.46
CA TYR A 23 17.69 11.99 10.18
C TYR A 23 17.01 13.12 9.40
N THR A 24 17.24 13.20 8.09
CA THR A 24 16.57 14.20 7.25
C THR A 24 15.07 14.00 7.17
N GLU A 25 14.59 12.75 7.18
CA GLU A 25 13.16 12.42 7.17
C GLU A 25 12.47 12.87 8.46
N ILE A 26 13.09 12.63 9.63
CA ILE A 26 12.59 13.11 10.92
C ILE A 26 12.54 14.64 10.92
N TYR A 27 13.61 15.28 10.47
CA TYR A 27 13.70 16.75 10.42
C TYR A 27 12.61 17.36 9.52
N ILE A 28 12.43 16.84 8.31
CA ILE A 28 11.39 17.30 7.37
C ILE A 28 10.00 17.07 7.96
N SER A 29 9.77 15.92 8.60
CA SER A 29 8.49 15.60 9.23
C SER A 29 8.12 16.61 10.32
N ILE A 30 9.09 17.03 11.14
CA ILE A 30 8.88 18.07 12.17
C ILE A 30 8.54 19.42 11.53
N LEU A 31 9.26 19.83 10.49
CA LEU A 31 8.97 21.10 9.79
C LEU A 31 7.56 21.12 9.19
N ILE A 32 7.16 20.04 8.53
CA ILE A 32 5.82 19.91 7.94
C ILE A 32 4.77 19.93 9.05
N LEU A 33 5.01 19.24 10.18
CA LEU A 33 4.09 19.23 11.31
C LEU A 33 3.85 20.64 11.87
N ILE A 34 4.92 21.43 12.04
CA ILE A 34 4.80 22.84 12.46
C ILE A 34 3.97 23.63 11.45
N GLY A 35 4.23 23.46 10.14
CA GLY A 35 3.46 24.09 9.08
C GLY A 35 1.97 23.75 9.13
N ILE A 36 1.63 22.48 9.36
CA ILE A 36 0.23 22.02 9.52
C ILE A 36 -0.43 22.68 10.73
N ILE A 37 0.27 22.82 11.86
CA ILE A 37 -0.27 23.47 13.06
C ILE A 37 -0.59 24.95 12.77
N ILE A 38 0.33 25.66 12.11
CA ILE A 38 0.12 27.07 11.73
C ILE A 38 -1.08 27.20 10.77
N LEU A 39 -1.13 26.36 9.73
CA LEU A 39 -2.25 26.35 8.77
C LEU A 39 -3.58 25.98 9.44
N SER A 40 -3.57 25.09 10.44
CA SER A 40 -4.76 24.73 11.21
C SER A 40 -5.35 25.95 11.92
N VAL A 41 -4.51 26.72 12.61
CA VAL A 41 -4.93 27.96 13.29
C VAL A 41 -5.54 28.95 12.29
N LYS A 42 -4.95 29.07 11.10
CA LYS A 42 -5.48 29.92 10.02
C LYS A 42 -6.87 29.48 9.57
N VAL A 43 -7.09 28.18 9.33
CA VAL A 43 -8.41 27.66 8.93
C VAL A 43 -9.48 27.97 10.00
N PHE A 44 -9.13 27.87 11.29
CA PHE A 44 -10.04 28.25 12.37
C PHE A 44 -10.34 29.76 12.37
N HIS A 45 -9.34 30.60 12.12
CA HIS A 45 -9.54 32.04 11.99
C HIS A 45 -10.45 32.38 10.81
N ASP A 46 -10.19 31.81 9.63
CA ASP A 46 -10.98 32.03 8.42
C ASP A 46 -12.44 31.58 8.62
N LEU A 47 -12.67 30.47 9.34
CA LEU A 47 -14.01 30.01 9.70
C LEU A 47 -14.72 30.98 10.66
N TYR A 48 -14.02 31.48 11.67
CA TYR A 48 -14.58 32.47 12.61
C TYR A 48 -14.96 33.78 11.91
N GLU A 49 -14.07 34.29 11.06
CA GLU A 49 -14.32 35.50 10.27
C GLU A 49 -15.49 35.29 9.29
N MET A 50 -15.58 34.13 8.64
CA MET A 50 -16.70 33.80 7.76
C MET A 50 -18.05 33.84 8.50
N VAL A 51 -18.12 33.29 9.73
CA VAL A 51 -19.36 33.31 10.54
C VAL A 51 -19.76 34.74 10.92
N ILE A 52 -18.80 35.58 11.34
CA ILE A 52 -19.07 36.98 11.68
C ILE A 52 -19.57 37.76 10.47
N THR A 53 -18.88 37.60 9.34
CA THR A 53 -19.10 38.40 8.13
C THR A 53 -20.47 38.05 7.54
N ILE A 54 -20.82 36.75 7.48
CA ILE A 54 -22.18 36.30 7.13
C ILE A 54 -23.25 36.93 8.05
N SER A 55 -22.99 36.98 9.36
CA SER A 55 -23.92 37.59 10.31
C SER A 55 -24.07 39.12 10.13
N GLN A 56 -23.09 39.78 9.53
CA GLN A 56 -23.06 41.22 9.28
C GLN A 56 -23.51 41.61 7.86
N GLY A 57 -23.84 40.62 7.01
CA GLY A 57 -24.31 40.84 5.64
C GLY A 57 -23.22 41.32 4.66
N THR A 58 -21.98 41.42 5.12
CA THR A 58 -20.80 41.57 4.28
C THR A 58 -20.28 40.15 4.00
N PHE A 59 -19.93 39.79 2.77
CA PHE A 59 -19.30 38.50 2.49
C PHE A 59 -17.95 38.76 1.84
N SER A 60 -16.87 38.62 2.61
CA SER A 60 -15.51 38.99 2.18
C SER A 60 -14.64 37.77 1.82
N ILE A 61 -14.84 36.62 2.48
CA ILE A 61 -14.02 35.41 2.28
C ILE A 61 -14.66 34.52 1.23
N SER A 62 -13.92 34.18 0.16
CA SER A 62 -14.40 33.22 -0.83
C SER A 62 -14.37 31.79 -0.27
N ILE A 63 -15.47 31.06 -0.48
CA ILE A 63 -15.57 29.64 -0.12
C ILE A 63 -14.47 28.79 -0.78
N GLU A 64 -14.07 29.17 -2.00
CA GLU A 64 -12.96 28.56 -2.74
C GLU A 64 -11.65 28.65 -1.95
N TYR A 65 -11.34 29.82 -1.38
CA TYR A 65 -10.12 30.02 -0.60
C TYR A 65 -10.13 29.17 0.67
N PHE A 66 -11.25 29.17 1.40
CA PHE A 66 -11.42 28.34 2.59
C PHE A 66 -11.24 26.85 2.29
N LEU A 67 -11.93 26.34 1.27
CA LEU A 67 -11.80 24.94 0.85
C LEU A 67 -10.38 24.62 0.38
N SER A 68 -9.73 25.56 -0.30
CA SER A 68 -8.35 25.44 -0.75
C SER A 68 -7.41 25.21 0.41
N THR A 69 -7.47 26.04 1.46
CA THR A 69 -6.61 25.90 2.64
C THR A 69 -6.98 24.68 3.49
N ALA A 70 -8.27 24.35 3.64
CA ALA A 70 -8.70 23.17 4.38
C ALA A 70 -8.24 21.85 3.71
N LEU A 71 -8.35 21.76 2.38
CA LEU A 71 -7.90 20.59 1.63
C LEU A 71 -6.36 20.46 1.63
N GLU A 72 -5.60 21.56 1.62
CA GLU A 72 -4.13 21.54 1.83
C GLU A 72 -3.76 20.89 3.15
N LEU A 73 -4.47 21.24 4.21
CA LEU A 73 -4.24 20.73 5.54
C LEU A 73 -4.50 19.22 5.59
N ILE A 74 -5.61 18.74 5.02
CA ILE A 74 -5.93 17.31 4.94
C ILE A 74 -4.83 16.54 4.19
N ILE A 75 -4.40 17.05 3.03
CA ILE A 75 -3.32 16.47 2.24
C ILE A 75 -2.01 16.43 3.05
N GLY A 76 -1.67 17.52 3.75
CA GLY A 76 -0.49 17.62 4.60
C GLY A 76 -0.50 16.59 5.74
N ILE A 77 -1.64 16.41 6.41
CA ILE A 77 -1.79 15.42 7.47
C ILE A 77 -1.58 13.99 6.94
N GLU A 78 -2.15 13.65 5.78
CA GLU A 78 -1.92 12.34 5.18
C GLU A 78 -0.46 12.15 4.76
N PHE A 79 0.17 13.21 4.25
CA PHE A 79 1.57 13.16 3.88
C PHE A 79 2.48 12.88 5.08
N VAL A 80 2.25 13.54 6.23
CA VAL A 80 2.98 13.26 7.47
C VAL A 80 2.76 11.83 7.96
N LYS A 81 1.52 11.33 7.90
CA LYS A 81 1.23 9.93 8.25
C LYS A 81 1.94 8.94 7.33
N MET A 82 2.07 9.27 6.05
CA MET A 82 2.80 8.47 5.07
C MET A 82 4.31 8.43 5.38
N LEU A 83 4.91 9.57 5.71
CA LEU A 83 6.32 9.64 6.13
C LEU A 83 6.56 8.84 7.42
N ALA A 84 5.70 9.02 8.43
CA ALA A 84 5.88 8.40 9.75
C ALA A 84 5.76 6.87 9.74
N LYS A 85 4.92 6.29 8.88
CA LYS A 85 4.70 4.83 8.84
C LYS A 85 5.59 4.10 7.85
N HIS A 86 6.42 4.80 7.05
CA HIS A 86 7.20 4.26 5.93
C HIS A 86 6.41 3.33 4.98
N THR A 87 5.09 3.45 4.94
CA THR A 87 4.22 2.68 4.05
C THR A 87 3.66 3.63 3.00
N PRO A 88 4.25 3.68 1.79
CA PRO A 88 3.71 4.48 0.69
C PRO A 88 2.39 3.92 0.13
N SER A 89 1.71 3.00 0.85
CA SER A 89 0.50 2.31 0.39
C SER A 89 -0.64 3.26 0.04
N SER A 90 -0.64 4.49 0.56
CA SER A 90 -1.64 5.52 0.30
C SER A 90 -1.15 6.67 -0.57
N VAL A 91 0.02 6.57 -1.23
CA VAL A 91 0.51 7.66 -2.09
C VAL A 91 -0.49 8.01 -3.21
N ILE A 92 -1.17 6.99 -3.75
CA ILE A 92 -2.21 7.17 -4.77
C ILE A 92 -3.40 7.96 -4.21
N GLU A 93 -3.77 7.75 -2.95
CA GLU A 93 -4.88 8.45 -2.30
C GLU A 93 -4.54 9.92 -2.09
N VAL A 94 -3.32 10.20 -1.61
CA VAL A 94 -2.82 11.58 -1.44
C VAL A 94 -2.74 12.31 -2.78
N LEU A 95 -2.26 11.65 -3.83
CA LEU A 95 -2.22 12.22 -5.19
C LEU A 95 -3.64 12.50 -5.73
N LEU A 96 -4.59 11.60 -5.47
CA LEU A 96 -5.98 11.79 -5.85
C LEU A 96 -6.57 13.03 -5.15
N PHE A 97 -6.36 13.20 -3.84
CA PHE A 97 -6.80 14.39 -3.12
C PHE A 97 -6.15 15.67 -3.65
N ALA A 98 -4.86 15.64 -3.98
CA ALA A 98 -4.15 16.78 -4.54
C ALA A 98 -4.74 17.25 -5.88
N ILE A 99 -5.05 16.31 -6.78
CA ILE A 99 -5.66 16.63 -8.08
C ILE A 99 -7.12 17.08 -7.89
N ALA A 100 -7.89 16.36 -7.07
CA ALA A 100 -9.28 16.68 -6.81
C ALA A 100 -9.47 18.08 -6.22
N ARG A 101 -8.61 18.47 -5.26
CA ARG A 101 -8.62 19.84 -4.71
C ARG A 101 -8.45 20.86 -5.82
N LYS A 102 -7.46 20.70 -6.70
CA LYS A 102 -7.21 21.66 -7.78
C LYS A 102 -8.43 21.83 -8.69
N LEU A 103 -9.20 20.75 -8.92
CA LEU A 103 -10.45 20.81 -9.68
C LEU A 103 -11.59 21.53 -8.96
N ILE A 104 -11.66 21.43 -7.63
CA ILE A 104 -12.75 22.01 -6.82
C ILE A 104 -12.49 23.49 -6.52
N THR A 105 -11.25 23.85 -6.23
CA THR A 105 -10.90 25.16 -5.63
C THR A 105 -10.27 26.14 -6.61
N HIS A 106 -10.05 25.72 -7.86
CA HIS A 106 -9.51 26.59 -8.90
C HIS A 106 -10.35 26.42 -10.16
N HIS A 107 -11.04 27.49 -10.55
CA HIS A 107 -11.72 27.58 -11.84
C HIS A 107 -10.70 27.83 -12.95
N GLY A 108 -9.87 26.83 -13.23
CA GLY A 108 -8.98 26.82 -14.39
C GLY A 108 -9.77 26.72 -15.70
N THR A 109 -9.04 26.71 -16.82
CA THR A 109 -9.69 26.51 -18.13
C THR A 109 -10.42 25.15 -18.18
N MET A 110 -11.46 25.04 -19.01
CA MET A 110 -12.17 23.76 -19.22
C MET A 110 -11.21 22.62 -19.58
N LEU A 111 -10.13 22.95 -20.30
CA LEU A 111 -9.06 22.02 -20.69
C LEU A 111 -8.28 21.52 -19.47
N GLU A 112 -7.88 22.41 -18.54
CA GLU A 112 -7.21 22.01 -17.29
C GLU A 112 -8.07 21.07 -16.44
N SER A 113 -9.38 21.35 -16.36
CA SER A 113 -10.32 20.48 -15.66
C SER A 113 -10.40 19.10 -16.32
N LEU A 114 -10.46 19.05 -17.65
CA LEU A 114 -10.45 17.80 -18.41
C LEU A 114 -9.16 17.00 -18.16
N ILE A 115 -7.99 17.66 -18.18
CA ILE A 115 -6.70 17.01 -17.87
C ILE A 115 -6.70 16.45 -16.45
N GLY A 116 -7.21 17.21 -15.47
CA GLY A 116 -7.29 16.73 -14.08
C GLY A 116 -8.17 15.49 -13.93
N VAL A 117 -9.32 15.44 -14.62
CA VAL A 117 -10.19 14.24 -14.64
C VAL A 117 -9.49 13.05 -15.30
N ILE A 118 -8.80 13.25 -16.43
CA ILE A 118 -8.02 12.21 -17.10
C ILE A 118 -6.88 11.71 -16.18
N ALA A 119 -6.22 12.60 -15.44
CA ALA A 119 -5.18 12.22 -14.50
C ALA A 119 -5.72 11.34 -13.37
N ILE A 120 -6.90 11.65 -12.82
CA ILE A 120 -7.56 10.80 -11.81
C ILE A 120 -7.89 9.42 -12.40
N LEU A 121 -8.44 9.36 -13.63
CA LEU A 121 -8.72 8.09 -14.31
C LEU A 121 -7.45 7.24 -14.49
N LEU A 122 -6.33 7.86 -14.89
CA LEU A 122 -5.05 7.19 -15.02
C LEU A 122 -4.51 6.68 -13.69
N LEU A 123 -4.65 7.45 -12.59
CA LEU A 123 -4.27 6.99 -11.26
C LEU A 123 -5.06 5.73 -10.84
N PHE A 124 -6.36 5.70 -11.11
CA PHE A 124 -7.17 4.49 -10.86
C PHE A 124 -6.77 3.32 -11.73
N ALA A 125 -6.43 3.55 -13.00
CA ALA A 125 -5.91 2.51 -13.88
C ALA A 125 -4.60 1.94 -13.33
N ILE A 126 -3.64 2.78 -12.96
CA ILE A 126 -2.37 2.35 -12.35
C ILE A 126 -2.63 1.54 -11.06
N LYS A 127 -3.53 2.02 -10.19
CA LYS A 127 -3.92 1.29 -8.97
C LYS A 127 -4.45 -0.11 -9.29
N LYS A 128 -5.28 -0.25 -10.33
CA LYS A 128 -5.89 -1.52 -10.72
C LYS A 128 -4.92 -2.48 -11.40
N TYR A 129 -4.04 -1.99 -12.28
CA TYR A 129 -3.20 -2.84 -13.13
C TYR A 129 -1.80 -3.09 -12.56
N LEU A 130 -1.24 -2.18 -11.77
CA LEU A 130 0.11 -2.32 -11.21
C LEU A 130 0.13 -2.95 -9.81
N ILE A 131 -0.96 -2.80 -9.04
CA ILE A 131 -1.13 -3.42 -7.70
C ILE A 131 -1.97 -4.70 -7.82
N GLN A 132 -1.70 -5.51 -8.84
CA GLN A 132 -2.03 -6.93 -8.72
C GLN A 132 -1.01 -7.54 -7.75
N PRO A 133 -1.37 -8.50 -6.89
CA PRO A 133 -0.39 -9.20 -6.06
C PRO A 133 0.55 -9.95 -7.00
N ILE A 134 1.63 -9.28 -7.39
CA ILE A 134 2.74 -9.80 -8.16
C ILE A 134 3.16 -11.07 -7.44
N SER A 135 3.03 -12.20 -8.13
CA SER A 135 3.57 -13.46 -7.68
C SER A 135 5.07 -13.28 -7.52
N VAL A 136 5.52 -13.14 -6.28
CA VAL A 136 6.94 -13.05 -5.99
C VAL A 136 7.49 -14.46 -6.15
N SER A 137 8.07 -14.72 -7.32
CA SER A 137 8.86 -15.91 -7.59
C SER A 137 10.25 -15.72 -6.95
N THR A 138 10.37 -16.09 -5.68
CA THR A 138 11.68 -16.43 -5.13
C THR A 138 12.11 -17.78 -5.71
N SER A 139 13.40 -18.00 -5.95
CA SER A 139 13.94 -19.09 -6.79
C SER A 139 13.42 -20.53 -6.54
N ASP A 140 12.77 -20.82 -5.41
CA ASP A 140 12.15 -22.13 -5.09
C ASP A 140 10.69 -22.04 -4.62
N ALA A 141 10.06 -20.86 -4.63
CA ALA A 141 8.69 -20.69 -4.12
C ALA A 141 7.95 -19.50 -4.76
N ILE A 142 6.66 -19.72 -5.03
CA ILE A 142 5.75 -18.76 -5.67
C ILE A 142 4.73 -18.29 -4.64
N ILE A 143 4.54 -16.98 -4.50
CA ILE A 143 3.48 -16.42 -3.67
C ILE A 143 2.25 -16.15 -4.55
N VAL A 144 1.08 -16.67 -4.17
CA VAL A 144 -0.18 -16.50 -4.89
C VAL A 144 -1.24 -15.85 -3.98
N ASN A 145 -2.24 -15.21 -4.58
CA ASN A 145 -3.40 -14.69 -3.85
C ASN A 145 -4.21 -15.87 -3.30
N GLY A 146 -4.59 -15.82 -2.02
CA GLY A 146 -5.41 -16.86 -1.39
C GLY A 146 -6.79 -17.04 -2.05
N ALA A 147 -7.32 -15.99 -2.68
CA ALA A 147 -8.59 -16.03 -3.41
C ALA A 147 -8.49 -16.67 -4.80
N LEU A 148 -7.28 -16.99 -5.29
CA LEU A 148 -7.11 -17.66 -6.58
C LEU A 148 -7.84 -19.01 -6.58
N SER A 149 -8.51 -19.32 -7.68
CA SER A 149 -9.22 -20.60 -7.78
C SER A 149 -8.24 -21.77 -7.93
N THR A 150 -8.65 -22.96 -7.52
CA THR A 150 -7.87 -24.18 -7.75
C THR A 150 -7.66 -24.46 -9.23
N GLU A 151 -8.65 -24.16 -10.06
CA GLU A 151 -8.58 -24.31 -11.52
C GLU A 151 -7.56 -23.35 -12.15
N GLU A 152 -7.56 -22.08 -11.73
CA GLU A 152 -6.57 -21.09 -12.18
C GLU A 152 -5.16 -21.48 -11.74
N LEU A 153 -5.00 -22.01 -10.52
CA LEU A 153 -3.71 -22.48 -10.01
C LEU A 153 -3.22 -23.73 -10.77
N ASN A 154 -4.11 -24.69 -11.03
CA ASN A 154 -3.80 -25.90 -11.80
C ASN A 154 -3.39 -25.54 -13.23
N THR A 155 -4.10 -24.60 -13.87
CA THR A 155 -3.82 -24.16 -15.24
C THR A 155 -2.54 -23.32 -15.34
N ALA A 156 -2.32 -22.38 -14.41
CA ALA A 156 -1.19 -21.45 -14.47
C ALA A 156 0.14 -22.06 -14.00
N TYR A 157 0.09 -23.05 -13.08
CA TYR A 157 1.29 -23.60 -12.45
C TYR A 157 1.42 -25.13 -12.57
N GLY A 158 0.52 -25.80 -13.31
CA GLY A 158 0.58 -27.25 -13.54
C GLY A 158 0.39 -28.07 -12.27
N THR A 159 -0.41 -27.58 -11.32
CA THR A 159 -0.71 -28.30 -10.08
C THR A 159 -1.88 -29.26 -10.26
N GLU A 160 -1.95 -30.30 -9.42
CA GLU A 160 -3.00 -31.33 -9.46
C GLU A 160 -3.88 -31.26 -8.20
N ILE A 161 -4.40 -30.07 -7.89
CA ILE A 161 -5.25 -29.89 -6.71
C ILE A 161 -6.69 -30.23 -7.07
N ASP A 162 -7.26 -31.22 -6.38
CA ASP A 162 -8.64 -31.62 -6.53
C ASP A 162 -9.61 -30.53 -6.00
N VAL A 163 -10.53 -30.11 -6.85
CA VAL A 163 -11.57 -29.10 -6.58
C VAL A 163 -12.52 -29.53 -5.45
N LYS A 164 -12.59 -30.84 -5.15
CA LYS A 164 -13.45 -31.39 -4.10
C LYS A 164 -13.19 -30.82 -2.70
N TYR A 165 -11.99 -30.30 -2.43
CA TYR A 165 -11.63 -29.73 -1.14
C TYR A 165 -12.01 -28.25 -0.99
N GLY A 166 -12.40 -27.58 -2.08
CA GLY A 166 -12.80 -26.18 -2.12
C GLY A 166 -12.48 -25.49 -3.44
N ASN A 167 -13.10 -24.32 -3.66
CA ASN A 167 -12.97 -23.57 -4.91
C ASN A 167 -11.76 -22.62 -4.94
N THR A 168 -11.24 -22.23 -3.76
CA THR A 168 -10.09 -21.31 -3.63
C THR A 168 -9.03 -21.90 -2.71
N ILE A 169 -7.77 -21.51 -2.89
CA ILE A 169 -6.65 -22.00 -2.08
C ILE A 169 -6.82 -21.64 -0.60
N ALA A 170 -7.24 -20.41 -0.30
CA ALA A 170 -7.55 -19.97 1.05
C ALA A 170 -8.70 -20.79 1.67
N GLY A 171 -9.73 -21.12 0.88
CA GLY A 171 -10.84 -21.95 1.32
C GLY A 171 -10.39 -23.36 1.70
N ILE A 172 -9.59 -24.00 0.85
CA ILE A 172 -9.03 -25.34 1.12
C ILE A 172 -8.18 -25.35 2.37
N ILE A 173 -7.24 -24.40 2.50
CA ILE A 173 -6.36 -24.29 3.67
C ILE A 173 -7.18 -24.06 4.94
N SER A 174 -8.20 -23.20 4.88
CA SER A 174 -9.07 -22.93 6.03
C SER A 174 -9.88 -24.16 6.43
N ASN A 175 -10.42 -24.90 5.46
CA ASN A 175 -11.15 -26.14 5.71
C ASN A 175 -10.24 -27.21 6.33
N MET A 176 -9.04 -27.42 5.78
CA MET A 176 -8.08 -28.38 6.34
C MET A 176 -7.59 -28.00 7.74
N ALA A 177 -7.34 -26.71 7.99
CA ALA A 177 -6.98 -26.23 9.31
C ALA A 177 -8.10 -26.53 10.34
N ASN A 178 -9.36 -26.25 9.98
CA ASN A 178 -10.51 -26.54 10.83
C ASN A 178 -10.68 -28.04 11.09
N LEU A 179 -10.51 -28.90 10.07
CA LEU A 179 -10.58 -30.35 10.23
C LEU A 179 -9.50 -30.88 11.19
N ASN A 180 -8.32 -30.27 11.18
CA ASN A 180 -7.20 -30.63 12.05
C ASN A 180 -7.19 -29.87 13.40
N ASN A 181 -8.26 -29.12 13.72
CA ASN A 181 -8.36 -28.25 14.90
C ASN A 181 -7.17 -27.27 15.05
N GLN A 182 -6.63 -26.79 13.93
CA GLN A 182 -5.52 -25.84 13.89
C GLN A 182 -6.04 -24.41 13.70
N CYS A 183 -5.46 -23.47 14.46
CA CYS A 183 -5.71 -22.05 14.25
C CYS A 183 -4.98 -21.57 12.99
N ILE A 184 -5.72 -20.85 12.13
CA ILE A 184 -5.18 -20.25 10.92
C ILE A 184 -4.36 -19.02 11.32
N GLN A 185 -3.06 -19.09 11.06
CA GLN A 185 -2.10 -18.03 11.34
C GLN A 185 -0.99 -18.03 10.28
N PRO A 186 -0.31 -16.88 10.03
CA PRO A 186 0.87 -16.85 9.16
C PRO A 186 1.91 -17.91 9.58
N GLY A 187 2.43 -18.65 8.60
CA GLY A 187 3.35 -19.77 8.80
C GLY A 187 2.69 -21.15 8.92
N LEU A 188 1.35 -21.24 8.96
CA LEU A 188 0.64 -22.52 8.87
C LEU A 188 0.95 -23.18 7.53
N LYS A 189 1.34 -24.46 7.56
CA LYS A 189 1.73 -25.25 6.38
C LYS A 189 0.75 -26.37 6.15
N VAL A 190 0.25 -26.47 4.92
CA VAL A 190 -0.68 -27.50 4.47
C VAL A 190 -0.12 -28.13 3.19
N VAL A 191 -0.23 -29.45 3.07
CA VAL A 191 0.23 -30.19 1.90
C VAL A 191 -0.97 -30.55 1.04
N LEU A 192 -0.92 -30.23 -0.25
CA LEU A 192 -1.95 -30.52 -1.23
C LEU A 192 -1.29 -31.10 -2.48
N GLY A 193 -1.53 -32.38 -2.76
CA GLY A 193 -0.85 -33.09 -3.85
C GLY A 193 0.67 -33.07 -3.67
N ASN A 194 1.40 -32.64 -4.71
CA ASN A 194 2.87 -32.55 -4.72
C ASN A 194 3.40 -31.18 -4.23
N ASN A 195 2.51 -30.33 -3.71
CA ASN A 195 2.82 -28.95 -3.39
C ASN A 195 2.55 -28.68 -1.90
N LYS A 196 3.42 -27.86 -1.32
CA LYS A 196 3.30 -27.35 0.04
C LYS A 196 2.88 -25.90 0.00
N PHE A 197 1.78 -25.61 0.70
CA PHE A 197 1.19 -24.29 0.83
C PHE A 197 1.43 -23.76 2.24
N GLU A 198 1.95 -22.54 2.34
CA GLU A 198 2.21 -21.85 3.60
C GLU A 198 1.44 -20.53 3.62
N VAL A 199 0.69 -20.26 4.68
CA VAL A 199 0.00 -18.97 4.85
C VAL A 199 1.04 -17.87 4.99
N TYR A 200 1.14 -16.98 4.00
CA TYR A 200 2.15 -15.93 3.97
C TYR A 200 1.66 -14.66 4.68
N THR A 201 0.46 -14.18 4.32
CA THR A 201 -0.15 -13.00 4.95
C THR A 201 -1.65 -13.21 5.18
N MET A 202 -2.15 -12.62 6.26
CA MET A 202 -3.56 -12.63 6.64
C MET A 202 -4.06 -11.22 6.96
N ASP A 203 -5.35 -11.01 6.79
CA ASP A 203 -6.09 -9.85 7.27
C ASP A 203 -7.21 -10.33 8.19
N ALA A 204 -7.02 -10.15 9.49
CA ALA A 204 -7.82 -10.77 10.55
C ALA A 204 -7.95 -12.29 10.37
N LYS A 205 -9.11 -12.79 9.90
CA LYS A 205 -9.38 -14.21 9.67
C LYS A 205 -9.22 -14.65 8.20
N LEU A 206 -8.90 -13.72 7.30
CA LEU A 206 -8.87 -13.97 5.87
C LEU A 206 -7.43 -14.15 5.36
N ILE A 207 -7.16 -15.27 4.71
CA ILE A 207 -5.86 -15.56 4.10
C ILE A 207 -5.72 -14.73 2.82
N LYS A 208 -4.79 -13.76 2.80
CA LYS A 208 -4.57 -12.89 1.63
C LYS A 208 -3.58 -13.49 0.64
N GLN A 209 -2.48 -14.04 1.13
CA GLN A 209 -1.44 -14.62 0.28
C GLN A 209 -0.97 -15.96 0.83
N VAL A 210 -0.65 -16.86 -0.09
CA VAL A 210 -0.17 -18.21 0.19
C VAL A 210 1.11 -18.43 -0.58
N LYS A 211 2.13 -18.94 0.10
CA LYS A 211 3.39 -19.36 -0.51
C LYS A 211 3.28 -20.81 -0.91
N MET A 212 3.45 -21.10 -2.19
CA MET A 212 3.49 -22.44 -2.77
C MET A 212 4.95 -22.83 -3.02
N SER A 213 5.31 -24.04 -2.64
CA SER A 213 6.61 -24.67 -2.91
C SER A 213 6.39 -26.11 -3.32
N LEU A 214 7.25 -26.65 -4.19
CA LEU A 214 7.28 -28.08 -4.46
C LEU A 214 7.70 -28.83 -3.20
N LEU A 215 7.09 -29.99 -2.93
CA LEU A 215 7.56 -30.90 -1.91
C LEU A 215 8.93 -31.44 -2.33
N THR A 216 10.01 -30.80 -1.88
CA THR A 216 11.33 -31.42 -1.95
C THR A 216 11.37 -32.48 -0.86
N ASN A 217 11.46 -33.76 -1.24
CA ASN A 217 11.77 -34.82 -0.28
C ASN A 217 13.08 -34.45 0.41
N GLU A 218 13.07 -34.30 1.74
CA GLU A 218 14.28 -33.99 2.52
C GLU A 218 15.37 -35.10 2.46
N ASN A 219 15.13 -36.18 1.70
CA ASN A 219 16.09 -37.27 1.50
C ASN A 219 17.11 -37.05 0.37
N ASP A 220 16.98 -35.99 -0.46
CA ASP A 220 17.89 -35.75 -1.60
C ASP A 220 19.00 -34.71 -1.30
N LYS A 221 19.20 -34.35 -0.02
CA LYS A 221 20.32 -33.48 0.42
C LYS A 221 21.46 -34.26 1.12
N LEU A 222 21.44 -35.58 1.07
CA LEU A 222 22.43 -36.45 1.73
C LEU A 222 23.00 -37.56 0.82
N ALA A 223 22.89 -37.44 -0.50
CA ALA A 223 23.62 -38.28 -1.45
C ALA A 223 24.72 -37.49 -2.17
#